data_AF-A0A2G2X3K9-F1
#
_entry.id   AF-A0A2G2X3K9-F1
#
_cell.length_a   1.000
_cell.length_b   1.000
_cell.length_c   1.000
_cell.angle_alpha   90.00
_cell.angle_beta   90.00
_cell.angle_gamma   90.00
#
_symmetry.space_group_name_H-M   'P 1'
#
loop_
_entity.id
_entity.type
_entity.pdbx_description
1 polymer ?
#
loop_
_entity_poly.entity_id
_entity_poly.type
_entity_poly.pdbx_seq_one_letter_code
_entity_poly.pdbx_strand_id
1 'polypeptide(L)'
;MFIIGLKILVTSNIKELILKKGGSDSSFDSLPEELFVAEGLNILNLCGFKLELPPDHGIKFSSLQKLRLTDTYLDEQLVQALCASCIGLENLRLCCRGLANLQIAETEDDLANLPS
;
A
#
# COMPACT_ATOMS: atom_id res chain seq x y z
N MET A 1 -1.65 -19.02 9.86
CA MET A 1 -1.48 -19.71 8.55
C MET A 1 -2.10 -18.84 7.46
N PHE A 2 -1.40 -17.77 7.05
CA PHE A 2 -1.88 -16.84 6.01
C PHE A 2 -1.16 -17.00 4.67
N ILE A 3 0.03 -17.61 4.68
CA ILE A 3 0.96 -17.66 3.52
C ILE A 3 0.39 -18.47 2.35
N ILE A 4 -0.32 -19.58 2.59
CA ILE A 4 -0.89 -20.42 1.52
C ILE A 4 -2.07 -19.73 0.81
N GLY A 5 -2.85 -18.91 1.52
CA GLY A 5 -3.99 -18.20 0.96
C GLY A 5 -3.62 -17.04 0.04
N LEU A 6 -2.50 -16.35 0.32
CA LEU A 6 -2.09 -15.17 -0.43
C LEU A 6 -1.39 -15.48 -1.76
N LYS A 7 -0.65 -16.60 -1.86
CA LYS A 7 -0.15 -17.09 -3.17
C LYS A 7 -1.28 -17.38 -4.16
N ILE A 8 -2.37 -17.99 -3.68
CA ILE A 8 -3.55 -18.24 -4.51
C ILE A 8 -4.11 -16.90 -5.02
N LEU A 9 -4.17 -15.90 -4.14
CA LEU A 9 -4.67 -14.56 -4.45
C LEU A 9 -3.89 -13.87 -5.57
N VAL A 10 -2.56 -13.94 -5.55
CA VAL A 10 -1.69 -13.38 -6.62
C VAL A 10 -1.90 -14.11 -7.95
N THR A 11 -2.10 -15.43 -7.91
CA THR A 11 -2.37 -16.23 -9.13
C THR A 11 -3.82 -16.22 -9.58
N SER A 12 -4.72 -15.60 -8.81
CA SER A 12 -6.16 -15.55 -9.09
C SER A 12 -6.55 -14.24 -9.76
N ASN A 13 -7.66 -14.24 -10.50
CA ASN A 13 -8.19 -13.02 -11.13
C ASN A 13 -8.98 -12.12 -10.14
N ILE A 14 -8.57 -12.09 -8.88
CA ILE A 14 -9.24 -11.32 -7.83
C ILE A 14 -8.95 -9.84 -8.06
N LYS A 15 -10.01 -9.03 -8.12
CA LYS A 15 -9.93 -7.57 -8.32
C LYS A 15 -10.10 -6.76 -7.05
N GLU A 16 -10.70 -7.35 -6.03
CA GLU A 16 -10.94 -6.71 -4.75
C GLU A 16 -10.53 -7.63 -3.60
N LEU A 17 -9.71 -7.10 -2.70
CA LEU A 17 -9.27 -7.80 -1.50
C LEU A 17 -9.59 -6.94 -0.28
N ILE A 18 -10.33 -7.53 0.65
CA ILE A 18 -10.62 -6.95 1.95
C ILE A 18 -10.09 -7.90 3.03
N LEU A 19 -9.09 -7.46 3.79
CA LEU A 19 -8.56 -8.19 4.93
C LEU A 19 -8.76 -7.37 6.20
N LYS A 20 -9.30 -8.01 7.24
CA LYS A 20 -9.49 -7.40 8.55
C LYS A 20 -8.97 -8.35 9.61
N LYS A 21 -8.00 -7.90 10.40
CA LYS A 21 -7.61 -8.58 11.63
C LYS A 21 -8.67 -8.25 12.70
N GLY A 22 -9.32 -9.27 13.24
CA GLY A 22 -10.24 -9.13 14.37
C GLY A 22 -9.49 -9.35 15.68
N GLY A 23 -9.60 -8.42 16.63
CA GLY A 23 -9.01 -8.57 17.97
C GLY A 23 -8.74 -7.23 18.66
N SER A 24 -8.65 -7.26 19.99
CA SER A 24 -8.28 -6.11 20.85
C SER A 24 -6.78 -5.96 21.08
N ASP A 25 -5.98 -6.86 20.49
CA ASP A 25 -4.55 -6.86 20.69
C ASP A 25 -3.95 -5.69 19.93
N SER A 26 -3.16 -4.86 20.62
CA SER A 26 -2.44 -3.72 20.06
C SER A 26 -1.30 -4.12 19.10
N SER A 27 -1.17 -5.41 18.79
CA SER A 27 -0.16 -5.93 17.88
C SER A 27 -0.67 -5.97 16.45
N PHE A 28 0.11 -5.37 15.54
CA PHE A 28 -0.15 -5.44 14.11
C PHE A 28 0.49 -6.70 13.52
N ASP A 29 -0.27 -7.50 12.76
CA ASP A 29 0.32 -8.63 12.03
C ASP A 29 0.95 -8.13 10.72
N SER A 30 2.12 -8.65 10.37
CA SER A 30 2.73 -8.39 9.07
C SER A 30 1.97 -9.11 7.95
N LEU A 31 1.81 -8.44 6.82
CA LEU A 31 1.29 -9.03 5.59
C LEU A 31 2.42 -9.74 4.83
N PRO A 32 2.12 -10.85 4.14
CA PRO A 32 3.11 -11.53 3.32
C PRO A 32 3.46 -10.69 2.09
N GLU A 33 4.74 -10.75 1.70
CA GLU A 33 5.32 -9.94 0.61
C GLU A 33 4.62 -10.19 -0.72
N GLU A 34 4.09 -11.40 -0.94
CA GLU A 34 3.35 -11.74 -2.16
C GLU A 34 2.16 -10.82 -2.41
N LEU A 35 1.55 -10.23 -1.38
CA LEU A 35 0.47 -9.27 -1.57
C LEU A 35 0.92 -8.09 -2.43
N PHE A 36 2.14 -7.59 -2.23
CA PHE A 36 2.63 -6.36 -2.86
C PHE A 36 2.95 -6.52 -4.35
N VAL A 37 2.96 -7.76 -4.87
CA VAL A 37 3.16 -8.06 -6.29
C VAL A 37 1.86 -8.42 -7.02
N ALA A 38 0.70 -8.22 -6.39
CA ALA A 38 -0.61 -8.49 -7.00
C ALA A 38 -1.02 -7.41 -8.02
N GLU A 39 -0.44 -7.47 -9.22
CA GLU A 39 -0.64 -6.48 -10.31
C GLU A 39 -2.10 -6.32 -10.75
N GLY A 40 -2.90 -7.39 -10.64
CA GLY A 40 -4.28 -7.41 -11.10
C GLY A 40 -5.31 -6.83 -10.14
N LEU A 41 -4.91 -6.38 -8.95
CA LEU A 41 -5.81 -5.91 -7.90
C LEU A 41 -6.23 -4.45 -8.14
N ASN A 42 -7.53 -4.17 -8.12
CA ASN A 42 -8.08 -2.83 -8.31
C ASN A 42 -8.42 -2.16 -6.97
N ILE A 43 -8.85 -2.95 -5.98
CA ILE A 43 -9.27 -2.47 -4.66
C ILE A 43 -8.56 -3.26 -3.57
N LEU A 44 -7.88 -2.56 -2.67
CA LEU A 44 -7.23 -3.11 -1.48
C LEU A 44 -7.76 -2.41 -0.24
N ASN A 45 -8.34 -3.18 0.69
CA ASN A 45 -8.81 -2.69 1.98
C ASN A 45 -8.20 -3.53 3.10
N LEU A 46 -7.37 -2.91 3.92
CA LEU A 46 -6.64 -3.55 5.00
C LEU A 46 -7.01 -2.90 6.33
N CYS A 47 -7.29 -3.73 7.33
CA CYS A 47 -7.56 -3.28 8.69
C CYS A 47 -6.77 -4.09 9.72
N GLY A 48 -6.01 -3.41 10.60
CA GLY A 48 -5.29 -4.06 11.71
C GLY A 48 -3.95 -4.70 11.34
N PHE A 49 -3.29 -4.25 10.27
CA PHE A 49 -2.04 -4.84 9.76
C PHE A 49 -0.84 -3.90 9.83
N LYS A 50 0.34 -4.50 9.95
CA LYS A 50 1.63 -3.83 9.74
C LYS A 50 1.99 -4.04 8.27
N LEU A 51 2.29 -2.95 7.59
CA LEU A 51 2.80 -2.99 6.23
C LEU A 51 4.27 -2.57 6.29
N GLU A 52 5.12 -3.39 5.71
CA GLU A 52 6.55 -3.17 5.59
C GLU A 52 6.92 -3.24 4.11
N LEU A 53 7.89 -2.44 3.68
CA LEU A 53 8.33 -2.45 2.29
C LEU A 53 8.98 -3.81 1.97
N PRO A 54 8.54 -4.52 0.92
CA PRO A 54 9.18 -5.78 0.53
C PRO A 54 10.62 -5.53 0.07
N PRO A 55 11.61 -6.27 0.60
CA PRO A 55 13.02 -6.06 0.28
C PRO A 55 13.38 -6.38 -1.18
N ASP A 56 12.70 -7.37 -1.78
CA ASP A 56 13.18 -7.98 -3.03
C ASP A 56 12.47 -7.44 -4.30
N HIS A 57 11.24 -6.96 -4.17
CA HIS A 57 10.36 -6.76 -5.34
C HIS A 57 9.63 -5.42 -5.37
N GLY A 58 9.75 -4.61 -4.31
CA GLY A 58 8.98 -3.37 -4.16
C GLY A 58 7.47 -3.61 -4.26
N ILE A 59 6.74 -2.58 -4.70
CA ILE A 59 5.29 -2.61 -4.84
C ILE A 59 4.93 -2.60 -6.33
N LYS A 60 4.07 -3.52 -6.78
CA LYS A 60 3.62 -3.67 -8.18
C LYS A 60 2.12 -3.53 -8.34
N PHE A 61 1.49 -2.65 -7.56
CA PHE A 61 0.06 -2.37 -7.63
C PHE A 61 -0.34 -1.52 -8.86
N SER A 62 0.00 -1.98 -10.06
CA SER A 62 -0.17 -1.24 -11.32
C SER A 62 -1.64 -0.96 -11.67
N SER A 63 -2.56 -1.87 -11.30
CA SER A 63 -4.00 -1.72 -11.56
C SER A 63 -4.78 -1.11 -10.38
N LEU A 64 -4.10 -0.76 -9.28
CA LEU A 64 -4.78 -0.39 -8.04
C LEU A 64 -5.39 1.00 -8.15
N GLN A 65 -6.71 1.06 -8.01
CA GLN A 65 -7.51 2.29 -8.08
C GLN A 65 -7.93 2.76 -6.69
N LYS A 66 -8.11 1.84 -5.73
CA LYS A 66 -8.59 2.19 -4.39
C LYS A 66 -7.76 1.49 -3.32
N LEU A 67 -7.14 2.28 -2.45
CA LEU A 67 -6.40 1.83 -1.29
C LEU A 67 -7.05 2.38 -0.02
N ARG A 68 -7.47 1.48 0.88
CA ARG A 68 -8.01 1.82 2.19
C ARG A 68 -7.23 1.11 3.27
N LEU A 69 -6.52 1.90 4.08
CA LEU A 69 -5.80 1.42 5.25
C LEU A 69 -6.49 1.96 6.50
N THR A 70 -6.91 1.07 7.40
CA THR A 70 -7.62 1.42 8.64
C THR A 70 -6.96 0.76 9.83
N ASP A 71 -6.59 1.52 10.85
CA ASP A 71 -5.84 1.00 12.01
C ASP A 71 -4.67 0.12 11.55
N THR A 72 -3.81 0.67 10.69
CA THR A 72 -2.61 0.00 10.20
C THR A 72 -1.36 0.67 10.73
N TYR A 73 -0.23 -0.03 10.70
CA TYR A 73 1.09 0.55 10.96
C TYR A 73 1.91 0.52 9.67
N LEU A 74 2.51 1.65 9.30
CA LEU A 74 3.41 1.76 8.15
C LEU A 74 4.37 2.94 8.32
N ASP A 75 5.49 2.90 7.61
CA ASP A 75 6.50 3.97 7.60
C ASP A 75 6.41 4.86 6.35
N GLU A 76 7.18 5.94 6.34
CA GLU A 76 7.22 6.89 5.24
C GLU A 76 7.75 6.29 3.94
N GLN A 77 8.69 5.35 4.01
CA GLN A 77 9.27 4.71 2.82
C GLN A 77 8.21 3.91 2.07
N LEU A 78 7.33 3.21 2.79
CA LEU A 78 6.22 2.50 2.18
C LEU A 78 5.23 3.46 1.50
N VAL A 79 4.92 4.61 2.12
CA VAL A 79 4.05 5.61 1.47
C VAL A 79 4.65 6.11 0.17
N GLN A 80 5.95 6.41 0.16
CA GLN A 80 6.66 6.83 -1.04
C GLN A 80 6.61 5.76 -2.13
N ALA A 81 6.85 4.49 -1.77
CA ALA A 81 6.75 3.37 -2.70
C ALA A 81 5.32 3.18 -3.23
N LEU A 82 4.29 3.34 -2.39
CA LEU A 82 2.89 3.27 -2.81
C LEU A 82 2.57 4.38 -3.82
N CYS A 83 2.98 5.62 -3.54
CA CYS A 83 2.76 6.75 -4.44
C CYS A 83 3.52 6.59 -5.78
N ALA A 84 4.73 6.04 -5.76
CA ALA A 84 5.52 5.81 -6.97
C ALA A 84 4.97 4.67 -7.84
N SER A 85 4.46 3.60 -7.21
CA SER A 85 4.02 2.40 -7.92
C SER A 85 2.54 2.41 -8.32
N CYS A 86 1.67 3.05 -7.54
CA CYS A 86 0.21 3.02 -7.74
C CYS A 86 -0.25 4.19 -8.62
N ILE A 87 0.23 4.26 -9.86
CA ILE A 87 -0.04 5.38 -10.78
C ILE A 87 -1.52 5.56 -11.14
N GLY A 88 -2.34 4.52 -10.99
CA GLY A 88 -3.78 4.52 -11.26
C GLY A 88 -4.65 4.80 -10.04
N LEU A 89 -4.07 5.23 -8.91
CA LEU A 89 -4.79 5.36 -7.65
C LEU A 89 -5.74 6.57 -7.65
N GLU A 90 -7.04 6.29 -7.63
CA GLU A 90 -8.12 7.29 -7.61
C GLU A 90 -8.60 7.61 -6.19
N ASN A 91 -8.50 6.64 -5.28
CA ASN A 91 -8.96 6.78 -3.90
C ASN A 91 -7.92 6.27 -2.91
N LEU A 92 -7.36 7.17 -2.12
CA LEU A 92 -6.44 6.85 -1.03
C LEU A 92 -7.07 7.24 0.31
N ARG A 93 -7.20 6.26 1.21
CA ARG A 93 -7.56 6.50 2.61
C ARG A 93 -6.49 5.92 3.52
N LEU A 94 -5.85 6.78 4.28
CA LEU A 94 -4.85 6.42 5.28
C LEU A 94 -5.36 6.75 6.68
N CYS A 95 -5.69 5.72 7.45
CA CYS A 95 -5.88 5.79 8.90
C CYS A 95 -4.85 4.85 9.52
N CYS A 96 -3.67 5.39 9.77
CA CYS A 96 -2.48 4.61 10.11
C CYS A 96 -1.66 5.27 11.21
N ARG A 97 -0.75 4.49 11.79
CA ARG A 97 0.30 4.90 12.72
C ARG A 97 1.66 4.65 12.07
N GLY A 98 2.71 5.24 12.64
CA GLY A 98 4.10 5.04 12.18
C GLY A 98 4.63 6.15 11.27
N LEU A 99 3.75 7.00 10.73
CA LEU A 99 4.15 8.22 10.02
C LEU A 99 4.52 9.31 11.03
N ALA A 100 5.79 9.67 11.09
CA ALA A 100 6.28 10.86 11.76
C ALA A 100 6.04 12.11 10.92
N ASN A 101 6.22 12.02 9.59
CA ASN A 101 5.98 13.13 8.66
C ASN A 101 5.35 12.64 7.35
N LEU A 102 4.40 13.41 6.80
CA LEU A 102 3.85 13.19 5.47
C LEU A 102 4.12 14.42 4.60
N GLN A 103 4.99 14.28 3.60
CA GLN A 103 5.23 15.33 2.62
C GLN A 103 4.37 15.06 1.38
N ILE A 104 3.49 16.00 1.08
CA ILE A 104 2.76 16.09 -0.18
C ILE A 104 3.43 17.23 -0.94
N ALA A 105 4.54 16.94 -1.62
CA ALA A 105 5.23 17.92 -2.43
C ALA A 105 4.82 17.75 -3.90
N GLU A 106 4.41 18.83 -4.54
CA GLU A 106 4.63 18.98 -5.97
C GLU A 106 6.11 19.31 -6.13
N THR A 107 6.87 18.45 -6.81
CA THR A 107 8.18 18.88 -7.32
C THR A 107 7.94 19.78 -8.52
N GLU A 108 7.56 21.02 -8.25
CA GLU A 108 7.49 22.13 -9.21
C GLU A 108 8.69 23.09 -9.06
N ASP A 109 9.74 22.71 -8.31
CA ASP A 109 11.03 23.44 -8.25
C ASP A 109 12.03 22.99 -9.32
N ASP A 110 11.55 22.68 -10.53
CA ASP A 110 12.30 22.92 -11.78
C ASP A 110 11.52 23.88 -12.71
N LEU A 111 10.49 24.58 -12.21
CA LEU A 111 9.90 25.77 -12.86
C LEU A 111 10.90 26.95 -12.93
N ALA A 112 12.14 26.79 -12.47
CA ALA A 112 13.23 27.77 -12.56
C ALA A 112 13.80 27.95 -13.99
N ASN A 113 13.31 27.22 -15.01
CA ASN A 113 13.78 27.30 -16.41
C ASN A 113 12.75 27.92 -17.37
N LEU A 114 12.07 28.99 -16.99
CA LEU A 114 11.36 29.84 -17.96
C LEU A 114 12.28 30.99 -18.40
N PRO A 115 12.68 31.08 -19.69
CA PRO A 115 13.35 32.28 -20.18
C PRO A 115 12.34 33.44 -20.16
N SER A 116 12.81 34.57 -19.64
CA SER A 116 12.12 35.87 -19.60
C SER A 116 11.74 36.40 -20.97
#